data_AF-A0A1S3LGC9-F1
#
_entry.id   AF-A0A1S3LGC9-F1
#
_cell.length_a   1.000
_cell.length_b   1.000
_cell.length_c   1.000
_cell.angle_alpha   90.00
_cell.angle_beta   90.00
_cell.angle_gamma   90.00
#
_symmetry.space_group_name_H-M   'P 1'
#
loop_
_entity.id
_entity.type
_entity.pdbx_description
1 polymer ?
#
loop_
_entity_poly.entity_id
_entity_poly.type
_entity_poly.pdbx_seq_one_letter_code
_entity_poly.pdbx_strand_id
1 'polypeptide(L)'
;MLRGTALWAGLMGLYVIVTQCPAACQLSQEDAETLMELHNSYRGQVVPSATYMRKVKWDEKLKILAEGYAVKCVLEQNPDLELLNTGENLFVSNEPLDLNMTMENWFLEHLDYDYNNNSCQDDRMCGHYTQMVWADSHSVGCAAHRCDTIEGLSFEKVTFLVCNYYPKGKFKDGKPYEEGEWCSRCPDNVPRCDQNLCVPDAPEPSEEPDVEEPDAPEPSEEPDVEEPDAPEPSEEPDVEEPDAPDPSEEPDVEKDTTESSTPHTGTATEPGYEEEGDETGTEPGDEEEEEETGTEAGDEEEKEEWEGEERAAEREKERTRNQPPANAGRITTPLLLVTSLLALLSLGL
;
A
#
# COMPACT_ATOMS: atom_id res chain seq x y z
N MET A 1 -11.93 71.81 33.78
CA MET A 1 -12.72 70.63 34.21
C MET A 1 -12.87 69.75 32.98
N LEU A 2 -12.27 68.56 32.99
CA LEU A 2 -12.93 67.26 33.13
C LEU A 2 -13.75 66.80 31.91
N ARG A 3 -13.19 65.78 31.24
CA ARG A 3 -13.83 64.56 30.68
C ARG A 3 -14.84 64.73 29.52
N GLY A 4 -14.80 63.85 28.51
CA GLY A 4 -13.85 62.74 28.33
C GLY A 4 -14.03 61.93 27.05
N THR A 5 -13.04 61.06 26.80
CA THR A 5 -12.94 60.17 25.64
C THR A 5 -12.84 58.71 26.12
N ALA A 6 -13.94 57.96 26.00
CA ALA A 6 -14.14 56.59 26.47
C ALA A 6 -15.49 56.08 25.90
N LEU A 7 -15.68 54.85 25.39
CA LEU A 7 -14.75 53.74 25.08
C LEU A 7 -15.15 53.13 23.72
N TRP A 8 -14.18 52.64 22.94
CA TRP A 8 -14.34 51.57 21.92
C TRP A 8 -12.95 51.03 21.53
N ALA A 9 -12.32 50.28 22.44
CA ALA A 9 -11.04 49.62 22.22
C ALA A 9 -10.96 48.35 23.08
N GLY A 10 -10.55 47.22 22.47
CA GLY A 10 -10.38 45.94 23.16
C GLY A 10 -11.52 44.93 23.01
N LEU A 11 -11.83 44.50 21.77
CA LEU A 11 -12.57 43.25 21.52
C LEU A 11 -12.21 42.59 20.16
N MET A 12 -10.98 42.83 19.68
CA MET A 12 -10.36 42.18 18.53
C MET A 12 -8.92 41.85 18.92
N GLY A 13 -8.70 40.69 19.53
CA GLY A 13 -7.44 40.39 20.22
C GLY A 13 -7.32 38.97 20.78
N LEU A 14 -8.05 38.01 20.21
CA LEU A 14 -7.92 36.58 20.52
C LEU A 14 -8.06 35.77 19.22
N TYR A 15 -7.30 36.18 18.21
CA TYR A 15 -7.08 35.35 17.03
C TYR A 15 -6.22 34.17 17.50
N VAL A 16 -6.85 33.03 17.76
CA VAL A 16 -6.13 31.79 18.04
C VAL A 16 -5.31 31.47 16.80
N ILE A 17 -3.98 31.58 16.90
CA ILE A 17 -3.09 31.04 15.89
C ILE A 17 -3.17 29.53 16.04
N VAL A 18 -4.17 28.93 15.39
CA VAL A 18 -4.16 27.52 15.07
C VAL A 18 -2.90 27.33 14.24
N THR A 19 -1.89 26.68 14.82
CA THR A 19 -0.67 26.29 14.13
C THR A 19 -1.03 25.20 13.13
N GLN A 20 -1.57 25.64 11.99
CA GLN A 20 -1.88 24.78 10.86
C GLN A 20 -0.56 24.16 10.40
N CYS A 21 -0.38 22.89 10.73
CA CYS A 21 0.61 22.05 10.07
C CYS A 21 0.34 22.19 8.57
N PRO A 22 1.31 22.64 7.76
CA PRO A 22 1.07 22.97 6.35
C PRO A 22 0.51 21.74 5.63
N ALA A 23 -0.32 21.94 4.60
CA ALA A 23 -1.10 20.86 3.99
C ALA A 23 -0.28 19.65 3.47
N ALA A 24 1.03 19.83 3.26
CA ALA A 24 1.99 18.76 2.95
C ALA A 24 2.37 17.85 4.15
N CYS A 25 1.65 17.93 5.27
CA CYS A 25 1.90 17.15 6.50
C CYS A 25 0.61 16.55 7.11
N GLN A 26 -0.43 16.39 6.30
CA GLN A 26 -1.69 15.71 6.63
C GLN A 26 -2.12 14.89 5.41
N LEU A 27 -2.73 13.72 5.63
CA LEU A 27 -3.32 12.93 4.54
C LEU A 27 -4.54 13.68 3.98
N SER A 28 -4.64 13.72 2.65
CA SER A 28 -5.80 14.25 1.93
C SER A 28 -6.97 13.26 1.91
N GLN A 29 -8.10 13.67 1.32
CA GLN A 29 -9.21 12.74 1.08
C GLN A 29 -8.83 11.66 0.06
N GLU A 30 -8.06 12.01 -0.98
CA GLU A 30 -7.55 11.09 -2.00
C GLU A 30 -6.61 10.04 -1.38
N ASP A 31 -5.79 10.44 -0.40
CA ASP A 31 -4.94 9.54 0.38
C ASP A 31 -5.76 8.57 1.25
N ALA A 32 -6.83 9.06 1.89
CA ALA A 32 -7.73 8.24 2.72
C ALA A 32 -8.52 7.23 1.89
N GLU A 33 -8.98 7.64 0.70
CA GLU A 33 -9.62 6.78 -0.29
C GLU A 33 -8.62 5.73 -0.82
N THR A 34 -7.41 6.14 -1.23
CA THR A 34 -6.31 5.25 -1.65
C THR A 34 -5.97 4.20 -0.59
N LEU A 35 -5.82 4.60 0.68
CA LEU A 35 -5.58 3.68 1.80
C LEU A 35 -6.73 2.68 1.95
N MET A 36 -7.98 3.12 1.89
CA MET A 36 -9.16 2.26 2.02
C MET A 36 -9.29 1.29 0.84
N GLU A 37 -8.99 1.72 -0.38
CA GLU A 37 -9.02 0.88 -1.57
C GLU A 37 -7.90 -0.17 -1.55
N LEU A 38 -6.67 0.21 -1.21
CA LEU A 38 -5.55 -0.72 -1.08
C LEU A 38 -5.82 -1.79 0.00
N HIS A 39 -6.31 -1.40 1.18
CA HIS A 39 -6.73 -2.37 2.21
C HIS A 39 -7.74 -3.39 1.67
N ASN A 40 -8.80 -2.92 1.00
CA ASN A 40 -9.85 -3.79 0.48
C ASN A 40 -9.36 -4.67 -0.67
N SER A 41 -8.53 -4.12 -1.56
CA SER A 41 -7.88 -4.85 -2.65
C SER A 41 -7.04 -6.02 -2.12
N TYR A 42 -6.17 -5.77 -1.12
CA TYR A 42 -5.35 -6.83 -0.51
C TYR A 42 -6.19 -7.86 0.26
N ARG A 43 -7.23 -7.43 0.99
CA ARG A 43 -8.16 -8.32 1.70
C ARG A 43 -8.91 -9.27 0.75
N GLY A 44 -9.25 -8.81 -0.47
CA GLY A 44 -9.87 -9.63 -1.51
C GLY A 44 -8.93 -10.60 -2.23
N GLN A 45 -7.62 -10.53 -1.96
CA GLN A 45 -6.57 -11.32 -2.63
C GLN A 45 -5.84 -12.33 -1.73
N VAL A 46 -6.29 -12.51 -0.47
CA VAL A 46 -5.59 -13.42 0.46
C VAL A 46 -5.59 -14.88 0.01
N VAL A 47 -4.51 -15.58 0.37
CA VAL A 47 -4.32 -17.02 0.16
C VAL A 47 -3.95 -17.67 1.50
N PRO A 48 -4.69 -18.70 1.98
CA PRO A 48 -5.90 -19.27 1.38
C PRO A 48 -7.09 -18.30 1.42
N SER A 49 -8.16 -18.63 0.68
CA SER A 49 -9.37 -17.81 0.61
C SER A 49 -10.14 -17.78 1.93
N ALA A 50 -10.81 -16.66 2.23
CA ALA A 50 -11.50 -16.45 3.49
C ALA A 50 -13.02 -16.68 3.38
N THR A 51 -13.59 -17.52 4.25
CA THR A 51 -15.04 -17.75 4.38
C THR A 51 -15.83 -16.47 4.62
N TYR A 52 -15.24 -15.51 5.35
CA TYR A 52 -15.72 -14.14 5.47
C TYR A 52 -14.51 -13.21 5.59
N MET A 53 -14.60 -12.04 4.98
CA MET A 53 -13.60 -10.99 5.03
C MET A 53 -14.33 -9.66 4.91
N ARG A 54 -14.47 -8.89 6.00
CA ARG A 54 -15.31 -7.67 5.95
C ARG A 54 -14.62 -6.59 5.13
N LYS A 55 -15.35 -5.89 4.26
CA LYS A 55 -14.85 -4.67 3.59
C LYS A 55 -14.60 -3.61 4.67
N VAL A 56 -13.39 -3.05 4.72
CA VAL A 56 -13.09 -1.93 5.63
C VAL A 56 -13.64 -0.64 5.04
N LYS A 57 -14.15 0.23 5.90
CA LYS A 57 -14.49 1.62 5.58
C LYS A 57 -13.57 2.56 6.36
N TRP A 58 -13.48 3.80 5.90
CA TRP A 58 -12.85 4.87 6.67
C TRP A 58 -13.65 5.22 7.94
N ASP A 59 -12.97 5.56 9.04
CA ASP A 59 -13.57 6.02 10.29
C ASP A 59 -12.78 7.21 10.87
N GLU A 60 -13.41 8.39 10.85
CA GLU A 60 -12.84 9.65 11.34
C GLU A 60 -12.39 9.60 12.81
N LYS A 61 -12.94 8.71 13.65
CA LYS A 61 -12.48 8.58 15.04
C LYS A 61 -11.15 7.85 15.13
N LEU A 62 -10.93 6.85 14.27
CA LEU A 62 -9.66 6.14 14.18
C LEU A 62 -8.58 7.06 13.57
N LYS A 63 -8.95 7.87 12.57
CA LYS A 63 -8.12 8.97 12.05
C LYS A 63 -7.69 9.93 13.16
N ILE A 64 -8.61 10.42 14.00
CA ILE A 64 -8.29 11.34 15.11
C ILE A 64 -7.38 10.69 16.18
N LEU A 65 -7.54 9.37 16.45
CA LEU A 65 -6.63 8.63 17.33
C LEU A 65 -5.22 8.54 16.73
N ALA A 66 -5.12 8.20 15.44
CA ALA A 66 -3.87 8.16 14.71
C ALA A 66 -3.19 9.54 14.64
N GLU A 67 -3.94 10.63 14.38
CA GLU A 67 -3.45 12.02 14.42
C GLU A 67 -2.87 12.35 15.80
N GLY A 68 -3.59 12.01 16.87
CA GLY A 68 -3.17 12.23 18.26
C GLY A 68 -1.96 11.39 18.70
N TYR A 69 -1.57 10.37 17.93
CA TYR A 69 -0.37 9.57 18.17
C TYR A 69 0.79 9.94 17.26
N ALA A 70 0.57 10.16 15.95
CA ALA A 70 1.61 10.50 14.98
C ALA A 70 2.38 11.78 15.36
N VAL A 71 1.70 12.77 15.96
CA VAL A 71 2.33 14.00 16.48
C VAL A 71 3.25 13.79 17.68
N LYS A 72 3.31 12.59 18.28
CA LYS A 72 4.23 12.25 19.38
C LYS A 72 5.63 11.88 18.88
N CYS A 73 5.77 11.43 17.63
CA CYS A 73 7.04 11.01 17.04
C CYS A 73 7.76 9.90 17.83
N VAL A 74 7.00 8.89 18.25
CA VAL A 74 7.49 7.69 18.97
C VAL A 74 7.12 6.46 18.15
N LEU A 75 8.11 5.62 17.80
CA LEU A 75 7.92 4.38 17.05
C LEU A 75 7.60 3.19 17.99
N GLU A 76 6.56 3.36 18.80
CA GLU A 76 6.02 2.32 19.68
C GLU A 76 4.52 2.15 19.41
N GLN A 77 3.97 0.99 19.75
CA GLN A 77 2.52 0.75 19.69
C GLN A 77 1.80 1.58 20.78
N ASN A 78 0.76 2.30 20.38
CA ASN A 78 0.00 3.20 21.23
C ASN A 78 -0.73 2.46 22.38
N PRO A 79 -0.31 2.63 23.65
CA PRO A 79 -0.80 1.81 24.76
C PRO A 79 -2.27 2.10 25.12
N ASP A 80 -2.80 3.27 24.74
CA ASP A 80 -4.20 3.65 25.01
C ASP A 80 -5.20 2.81 24.18
N LEU A 81 -4.77 2.21 23.06
CA LEU A 81 -5.65 1.51 22.11
C LEU A 81 -6.17 0.15 22.61
N GLU A 82 -5.47 -0.49 23.54
CA GLU A 82 -5.89 -1.79 24.10
C GLU A 82 -7.24 -1.66 24.82
N LEU A 83 -7.44 -0.57 25.58
CA LEU A 83 -8.71 -0.28 26.25
C LEU A 83 -9.85 0.10 25.29
N LEU A 84 -9.51 0.46 24.05
CA LEU A 84 -10.47 0.77 22.98
C LEU A 84 -10.79 -0.43 22.08
N ASN A 85 -10.07 -1.55 22.25
CA ASN A 85 -10.07 -2.68 21.32
C ASN A 85 -9.75 -2.22 19.88
N THR A 86 -8.76 -1.33 19.75
CA THR A 86 -8.25 -0.78 18.48
C THR A 86 -6.87 -1.36 18.20
N GLY A 87 -6.62 -1.80 16.97
CA GLY A 87 -5.30 -2.24 16.49
C GLY A 87 -4.55 -1.13 15.77
N GLU A 88 -3.25 -1.31 15.54
CA GLU A 88 -2.40 -0.26 14.96
C GLU A 88 -1.29 -0.83 14.07
N ASN A 89 -1.14 -0.25 12.88
CA ASN A 89 0.03 -0.44 12.01
C ASN A 89 0.83 0.87 11.99
N LEU A 90 2.16 0.74 11.99
CA LEU A 90 3.09 1.86 11.97
C LEU A 90 4.01 1.76 10.75
N PHE A 91 4.36 2.90 10.16
CA PHE A 91 5.33 2.97 9.08
C PHE A 91 6.10 4.29 9.12
N VAL A 92 7.38 4.26 8.76
CA VAL A 92 8.24 5.44 8.73
C VAL A 92 8.97 5.49 7.39
N SER A 93 9.06 6.67 6.79
CA SER A 93 9.93 6.91 5.64
C SER A 93 10.73 8.22 5.79
N ASN A 94 11.98 8.21 5.36
CA ASN A 94 12.81 9.41 5.19
C ASN A 94 12.39 10.23 3.94
N GLU A 95 11.88 9.55 2.92
CA GLU A 95 11.39 10.09 1.65
C GLU A 95 9.91 10.57 1.72
N PRO A 96 9.35 11.15 0.64
CA PRO A 96 7.91 11.37 0.52
C PRO A 96 7.12 10.06 0.65
N LEU A 97 6.00 10.10 1.37
CA LEU A 97 5.19 8.91 1.66
C LEU A 97 4.49 8.38 0.40
N ASP A 98 4.95 7.23 -0.11
CA ASP A 98 4.24 6.44 -1.12
C ASP A 98 3.29 5.44 -0.43
N LEU A 99 1.99 5.69 -0.54
CA LEU A 99 0.95 4.86 0.05
C LEU A 99 0.84 3.48 -0.61
N ASN A 100 1.17 3.36 -1.90
CA ASN A 100 1.15 2.05 -2.59
C ASN A 100 2.28 1.19 -2.05
N MET A 101 3.51 1.72 -2.05
CA MET A 101 4.69 1.03 -1.51
C MET A 101 4.49 0.68 -0.02
N THR A 102 3.94 1.59 0.78
CA THR A 102 3.68 1.35 2.21
C THR A 102 2.72 0.19 2.44
N MET A 103 1.58 0.20 1.74
CA MET A 103 0.54 -0.82 1.84
C MET A 103 0.99 -2.17 1.26
N GLU A 104 1.76 -2.15 0.17
CA GLU A 104 2.38 -3.32 -0.43
C GLU A 104 3.42 -3.94 0.52
N ASN A 105 4.25 -3.14 1.18
CA ASN A 105 5.23 -3.60 2.16
C ASN A 105 4.59 -4.26 3.38
N TRP A 106 3.56 -3.65 3.98
CA TRP A 106 2.81 -4.27 5.07
C TRP A 106 2.09 -5.55 4.63
N PHE A 107 1.58 -5.64 3.40
CA PHE A 107 0.94 -6.85 2.90
C PHE A 107 1.94 -7.99 2.66
N LEU A 108 3.12 -7.69 2.12
CA LEU A 108 4.12 -8.69 1.72
C LEU A 108 4.82 -9.41 2.88
N GLU A 109 4.60 -8.99 4.13
CA GLU A 109 4.84 -9.83 5.32
C GLU A 109 4.11 -11.19 5.25
N HIS A 110 3.10 -11.35 4.38
CA HIS A 110 2.47 -12.65 4.11
C HIS A 110 3.45 -13.71 3.57
N LEU A 111 4.63 -13.32 3.07
CA LEU A 111 5.68 -14.23 2.64
C LEU A 111 6.36 -14.92 3.84
N ASP A 112 6.34 -14.27 5.00
CA ASP A 112 6.94 -14.76 6.24
C ASP A 112 5.93 -15.39 7.21
N TYR A 113 4.64 -15.39 6.86
CA TYR A 113 3.56 -15.92 7.69
C TYR A 113 3.05 -17.28 7.21
N ASP A 114 3.16 -18.33 8.05
CA ASP A 114 2.49 -19.61 7.79
C ASP A 114 1.06 -19.58 8.35
N TYR A 115 0.10 -19.44 7.42
CA TYR A 115 -1.33 -19.50 7.76
C TYR A 115 -1.72 -20.84 8.42
N ASN A 116 -1.05 -21.97 8.16
CA ASN A 116 -1.46 -23.27 8.66
C ASN A 116 -1.33 -23.37 10.19
N ASN A 117 -0.17 -22.95 10.71
CA ASN A 117 0.21 -23.05 12.10
C ASN A 117 -0.04 -21.75 12.92
N ASN A 118 -0.29 -20.62 12.24
CA ASN A 118 -0.39 -19.27 12.82
C ASN A 118 0.94 -18.77 13.44
N SER A 119 2.05 -18.91 12.72
CA SER A 119 3.37 -18.38 13.08
C SER A 119 3.87 -17.40 12.03
N CYS A 120 4.67 -16.42 12.47
CA CYS A 120 5.66 -15.80 11.60
C CYS A 120 6.89 -16.72 11.52
N GLN A 121 7.78 -16.49 10.56
CA GLN A 121 9.17 -16.96 10.66
C GLN A 121 9.86 -16.28 11.86
N ASP A 122 10.90 -16.92 12.39
CA ASP A 122 11.73 -16.31 13.42
C ASP A 122 12.38 -15.02 12.87
N ASP A 123 12.54 -14.02 13.74
CA ASP A 123 13.11 -12.69 13.46
C ASP A 123 12.42 -11.87 12.34
N ARG A 124 11.25 -12.32 11.86
CA ARG A 124 10.39 -11.61 10.89
C ARG A 124 9.22 -10.87 11.54
N MET A 125 8.69 -9.89 10.81
CA MET A 125 7.43 -9.21 11.14
C MET A 125 6.28 -9.76 10.30
N CYS A 126 5.17 -10.09 10.97
CA CYS A 126 3.89 -10.51 10.35
C CYS A 126 2.68 -9.75 10.93
N GLY A 127 2.92 -8.74 11.76
CA GLY A 127 1.89 -8.02 12.50
C GLY A 127 1.07 -7.09 11.60
N HIS A 128 1.72 -6.43 10.64
CA HIS A 128 1.07 -5.46 9.77
C HIS A 128 0.18 -6.16 8.73
N TYR A 129 0.65 -7.26 8.12
CA TYR A 129 -0.16 -8.10 7.24
C TYR A 129 -1.37 -8.65 7.99
N THR A 130 -1.17 -9.32 9.13
CA THR A 130 -2.27 -10.01 9.82
C THR A 130 -3.30 -9.03 10.39
N GLN A 131 -2.93 -7.79 10.72
CA GLN A 131 -3.89 -6.72 11.02
C GLN A 131 -4.59 -6.19 9.76
N MET A 132 -3.89 -5.97 8.63
CA MET A 132 -4.52 -5.56 7.36
C MET A 132 -5.58 -6.56 6.90
N VAL A 133 -5.33 -7.86 7.06
CA VAL A 133 -6.23 -8.94 6.60
C VAL A 133 -7.09 -9.56 7.71
N TRP A 134 -7.18 -8.91 8.88
CA TRP A 134 -8.02 -9.41 9.96
C TRP A 134 -9.52 -9.33 9.60
N ALA A 135 -10.21 -10.47 9.47
CA ALA A 135 -11.54 -10.57 8.86
C ALA A 135 -12.61 -9.73 9.58
N ASP A 136 -12.54 -9.65 10.91
CA ASP A 136 -13.47 -8.87 11.73
C ASP A 136 -13.22 -7.36 11.67
N SER A 137 -11.99 -6.92 11.41
CA SER A 137 -11.64 -5.50 11.30
C SER A 137 -12.37 -4.89 10.10
N HIS A 138 -13.18 -3.87 10.33
CA HIS A 138 -14.10 -3.31 9.34
C HIS A 138 -14.17 -1.77 9.35
N SER A 139 -13.45 -1.12 10.24
CA SER A 139 -13.15 0.31 10.19
C SER A 139 -11.63 0.50 10.24
N VAL A 140 -11.11 1.45 9.45
CA VAL A 140 -9.71 1.90 9.48
C VAL A 140 -9.68 3.44 9.44
N GLY A 141 -8.70 4.06 10.08
CA GLY A 141 -8.43 5.49 9.92
C GLY A 141 -6.97 5.77 10.23
N CYS A 142 -6.33 6.58 9.39
CA CYS A 142 -4.88 6.79 9.41
C CYS A 142 -4.51 8.27 9.45
N ALA A 143 -3.29 8.56 9.87
CA ALA A 143 -2.70 9.89 9.88
C ALA A 143 -1.20 9.81 9.62
N ALA A 144 -0.67 10.75 8.83
CA ALA A 144 0.76 10.95 8.67
C ALA A 144 1.21 12.22 9.38
N HIS A 145 2.42 12.22 9.95
CA HIS A 145 3.05 13.40 10.53
C HIS A 145 4.53 13.51 10.12
N ARG A 146 5.06 14.73 10.07
CA ARG A 146 6.47 15.01 9.72
C ARG A 146 7.27 15.27 10.99
N CYS A 147 8.02 14.26 11.43
CA CYS A 147 8.82 14.27 12.65
C CYS A 147 10.26 14.71 12.35
N ASP A 148 10.78 15.72 13.04
CA ASP A 148 12.18 16.15 12.88
C ASP A 148 13.18 15.05 13.29
N THR A 149 12.85 14.28 14.34
CA THR A 149 13.54 13.05 14.77
C THR A 149 12.53 12.06 15.35
N ILE A 150 12.92 10.78 15.41
CA ILE A 150 12.27 9.73 16.21
C ILE A 150 13.39 8.97 16.94
N GLU A 151 13.17 8.60 18.19
CA GLU A 151 14.15 7.83 18.99
C GLU A 151 14.39 6.45 18.37
N GLY A 152 15.65 6.00 18.33
CA GLY A 152 16.07 4.76 17.64
C GLY A 152 16.34 4.91 16.13
N LEU A 153 15.91 5.99 15.47
CA LEU A 153 16.20 6.19 14.04
C LEU A 153 17.42 7.09 13.81
N SER A 154 18.31 6.67 12.91
CA SER A 154 19.57 7.36 12.59
C SER A 154 19.40 8.55 11.62
N PHE A 155 18.21 8.72 11.05
CA PHE A 155 17.93 9.68 9.98
C PHE A 155 16.90 10.74 10.41
N GLU A 156 17.27 12.01 10.27
CA GLU A 156 16.40 13.16 10.55
C GLU A 156 15.26 13.30 9.52
N LYS A 157 14.18 13.95 9.95
CA LYS A 157 13.05 14.40 9.12
C LYS A 157 12.37 13.22 8.42
N VAL A 158 11.57 12.51 9.20
CA VAL A 158 10.80 11.34 8.78
C VAL A 158 9.32 11.64 8.67
N THR A 159 8.64 10.91 7.79
CA THR A 159 7.18 10.87 7.68
C THR A 159 6.71 9.63 8.40
N PHE A 160 6.02 9.81 9.53
CA PHE A 160 5.48 8.75 10.37
C PHE A 160 4.00 8.57 10.06
N LEU A 161 3.64 7.43 9.47
CA LEU A 161 2.26 7.01 9.21
C LEU A 161 1.80 6.09 10.35
N VAL A 162 0.65 6.43 10.93
CA VAL A 162 -0.09 5.62 11.90
C VAL A 162 -1.42 5.23 11.27
N CYS A 163 -1.76 3.95 11.22
CA CYS A 163 -3.09 3.46 10.84
C CYS A 163 -3.73 2.74 12.01
N ASN A 164 -4.96 3.12 12.39
CA ASN A 164 -5.71 2.53 13.49
C ASN A 164 -6.92 1.72 12.95
N TYR A 165 -7.18 0.56 13.55
CA TYR A 165 -8.13 -0.46 13.06
C TYR A 165 -9.16 -0.84 14.12
N TYR A 166 -10.43 -1.02 13.73
CA TYR A 166 -11.46 -1.51 14.65
C TYR A 166 -12.30 -2.66 14.07
N PRO A 167 -12.57 -3.73 14.85
CA PRO A 167 -11.86 -4.13 16.07
C PRO A 167 -10.37 -4.45 15.81
N LYS A 168 -9.58 -4.49 16.89
CA LYS A 168 -8.18 -4.96 16.93
C LYS A 168 -8.04 -6.40 16.44
N GLY A 169 -7.00 -6.65 15.64
CA GLY A 169 -6.57 -7.99 15.26
C GLY A 169 -5.83 -8.72 16.38
N LYS A 170 -6.01 -10.04 16.48
CA LYS A 170 -5.59 -10.85 17.64
C LYS A 170 -4.67 -11.99 17.25
N PHE A 171 -3.57 -11.66 16.58
CA PHE A 171 -2.55 -12.60 16.08
C PHE A 171 -2.13 -13.68 17.09
N LYS A 172 -2.00 -13.32 18.38
CA LYS A 172 -1.61 -14.25 19.47
C LYS A 172 -2.73 -15.21 19.91
N ASP A 173 -3.99 -14.89 19.60
CA ASP A 173 -5.17 -15.70 19.96
C ASP A 173 -5.66 -16.57 18.79
N GLY A 174 -5.27 -16.27 17.54
CA GLY A 174 -5.63 -17.07 16.36
C GLY A 174 -5.34 -16.41 15.01
N LYS A 175 -5.75 -17.12 13.95
CA LYS A 175 -5.58 -16.73 12.53
C LYS A 175 -6.38 -15.47 12.19
N PRO A 176 -5.92 -14.65 11.23
CA PRO A 176 -6.61 -13.42 10.85
C PRO A 176 -7.97 -13.64 10.16
N TYR A 177 -8.19 -14.80 9.55
CA TYR A 177 -9.45 -15.18 8.90
C TYR A 177 -9.68 -16.70 8.99
N GLU A 178 -10.92 -17.14 8.75
CA GLU A 178 -11.28 -18.57 8.64
C GLU A 178 -11.24 -19.00 7.16
N GLU A 179 -10.41 -20.00 6.84
CA GLU A 179 -10.22 -20.54 5.48
C GLU A 179 -11.47 -21.23 4.91
N GLY A 180 -11.79 -20.93 3.66
CA GLY A 180 -12.84 -21.59 2.89
C GLY A 180 -13.28 -20.79 1.66
N GLU A 181 -14.43 -21.14 1.09
CA GLU A 181 -14.99 -20.46 -0.08
C GLU A 181 -15.35 -18.99 0.24
N TRP A 182 -14.96 -18.06 -0.64
CA TRP A 182 -15.17 -16.63 -0.44
C TRP A 182 -16.62 -16.29 -0.09
N CYS A 183 -16.81 -15.47 0.94
CA CYS A 183 -18.12 -15.00 1.41
C CYS A 183 -19.11 -16.08 1.90
N SER A 184 -18.74 -17.37 1.92
CA SER A 184 -19.61 -18.48 2.35
C SER A 184 -20.12 -18.39 3.79
N ARG A 185 -19.55 -17.52 4.62
CA ARG A 185 -19.92 -17.28 6.02
C ARG A 185 -20.06 -15.79 6.38
N CYS A 186 -20.39 -14.92 5.42
CA CYS A 186 -20.58 -13.49 5.70
C CYS A 186 -21.63 -13.25 6.81
N PRO A 187 -21.34 -12.39 7.82
CA PRO A 187 -22.29 -12.05 8.89
C PRO A 187 -23.60 -11.45 8.38
N ASP A 188 -24.71 -11.73 9.07
CA ASP A 188 -26.07 -11.27 8.74
C ASP A 188 -26.21 -9.75 8.48
N ASN A 189 -25.33 -8.93 9.07
CA ASN A 189 -25.34 -7.47 8.92
C ASN A 189 -24.47 -6.94 7.74
N VAL A 190 -23.78 -7.84 7.04
CA VAL A 190 -22.98 -7.61 5.83
C VAL A 190 -23.04 -8.86 4.91
N PRO A 191 -24.24 -9.31 4.50
CA PRO A 191 -24.43 -10.65 3.93
C PRO A 191 -24.02 -10.75 2.46
N ARG A 192 -23.86 -9.63 1.74
CA ARG A 192 -23.56 -9.61 0.31
C ARG A 192 -22.06 -9.78 0.08
N CYS A 193 -21.70 -10.53 -0.97
CA CYS A 193 -20.32 -10.61 -1.45
C CYS A 193 -20.02 -9.53 -2.50
N ASP A 194 -18.82 -8.94 -2.42
CA ASP A 194 -18.35 -7.84 -3.26
C ASP A 194 -16.83 -7.91 -3.38
N GLN A 195 -16.31 -8.33 -4.54
CA GLN A 195 -14.85 -8.50 -4.74
C GLN A 195 -14.19 -9.38 -3.66
N ASN A 196 -14.81 -10.53 -3.34
CA ASN A 196 -14.44 -11.46 -2.26
C ASN A 196 -14.64 -10.94 -0.82
N LEU A 197 -15.23 -9.75 -0.64
CA LEU A 197 -15.47 -9.13 0.67
C LEU A 197 -16.96 -9.16 1.07
N CYS A 198 -17.22 -9.31 2.36
CA CYS A 198 -18.54 -9.16 2.97
C CYS A 198 -18.88 -7.68 3.13
N VAL A 199 -20.01 -7.27 2.55
CA VAL A 199 -20.53 -5.88 2.55
C VAL A 199 -22.02 -5.86 2.91
N PRO A 200 -22.57 -4.70 3.33
CA PRO A 200 -24.01 -4.53 3.42
C PRO A 200 -24.70 -4.89 2.11
N ASP A 201 -25.96 -5.30 2.20
CA ASP A 201 -26.88 -5.13 1.08
C ASP A 201 -26.86 -3.66 0.63
N ALA A 202 -27.02 -3.43 -0.68
CA ALA A 202 -27.19 -2.06 -1.16
C ALA A 202 -28.38 -1.44 -0.42
N PRO A 203 -28.30 -0.17 0.02
CA PRO A 203 -29.48 0.49 0.54
C PRO A 203 -30.57 0.43 -0.55
N GLU A 204 -31.74 -0.10 -0.20
CA GLU A 204 -32.97 0.15 -0.96
C GLU A 204 -33.00 1.65 -1.28
N PRO A 205 -33.21 2.06 -2.55
CA PRO A 205 -33.16 3.46 -2.93
C PRO A 205 -34.17 4.21 -2.07
N SER A 206 -33.66 5.05 -1.16
CA SER A 206 -34.51 5.84 -0.29
C SER A 206 -35.40 6.70 -1.17
N GLU A 207 -36.71 6.57 -1.00
CA GLU A 207 -37.70 7.46 -1.61
C GLU A 207 -37.39 8.90 -1.14
N GLU A 208 -36.55 9.60 -1.89
CA GLU A 208 -36.40 11.04 -1.72
C GLU A 208 -37.77 11.66 -2.02
N PRO A 209 -38.29 12.52 -1.14
CA PRO A 209 -39.64 13.02 -1.30
C PRO A 209 -39.72 13.85 -2.57
N ASP A 210 -40.61 13.45 -3.49
CA ASP A 210 -40.82 14.12 -4.78
C ASP A 210 -40.96 15.64 -4.58
N VAL A 211 -39.92 16.39 -4.94
CA VAL A 211 -39.96 17.84 -4.98
C VAL A 211 -40.68 18.22 -6.26
N GLU A 212 -42.00 18.34 -6.20
CA GLU A 212 -42.82 18.77 -7.34
C GLU A 212 -42.25 20.06 -7.97
N GLU A 213 -41.77 19.95 -9.21
CA GLU A 213 -41.32 21.12 -9.97
C GLU A 213 -42.53 22.05 -10.20
N PRO A 214 -42.40 23.37 -9.94
CA PRO A 214 -43.50 24.29 -10.16
C PRO A 214 -43.76 24.48 -11.65
N ASP A 215 -45.01 24.24 -12.08
CA ASP A 215 -45.46 24.28 -13.48
C ASP A 215 -44.90 25.47 -14.27
N ALA A 216 -44.20 25.16 -15.37
CA ALA A 216 -43.80 26.17 -16.35
C ALA A 216 -45.02 26.68 -17.14
N PRO A 217 -45.14 28.00 -17.39
CA PRO A 217 -46.32 28.56 -18.07
C PRO A 217 -46.39 28.18 -19.55
N GLU A 218 -47.61 27.89 -20.03
CA GLU A 218 -47.89 27.50 -21.41
C GLU A 218 -47.40 28.53 -22.45
N PRO A 219 -46.67 28.12 -23.50
CA PRO A 219 -46.37 28.98 -24.64
C PRO A 219 -47.58 29.08 -25.60
N SER A 220 -47.80 30.28 -26.17
CA SER A 220 -48.91 30.56 -27.09
C SER A 220 -48.67 30.05 -28.52
N GLU A 221 -49.76 29.65 -29.19
CA GLU A 221 -49.84 29.20 -30.60
C GLU A 221 -49.25 30.20 -31.62
N GLU A 222 -48.50 29.70 -32.61
CA GLU A 222 -48.31 30.19 -34.00
C GLU A 222 -47.65 29.01 -34.82
N PRO A 223 -47.70 28.95 -36.17
CA PRO A 223 -48.46 27.88 -36.83
C PRO A 223 -47.68 26.90 -37.74
N ASP A 224 -48.42 25.92 -38.29
CA ASP A 224 -47.95 24.77 -39.08
C ASP A 224 -47.12 25.09 -40.35
N VAL A 225 -46.17 24.20 -40.65
CA VAL A 225 -45.51 24.04 -41.96
C VAL A 225 -45.39 22.54 -42.26
N GLU A 226 -45.81 22.12 -43.45
CA GLU A 226 -46.05 20.70 -43.81
C GLU A 226 -44.75 19.88 -44.04
N GLU A 227 -44.77 18.60 -43.63
CA GLU A 227 -43.84 17.56 -44.10
C GLU A 227 -44.12 17.13 -45.55
N PRO A 228 -43.10 16.61 -46.25
CA PRO A 228 -43.28 15.59 -47.28
C PRO A 228 -42.56 14.27 -46.95
N ASP A 229 -43.19 13.15 -47.30
CA ASP A 229 -42.87 11.78 -46.86
C ASP A 229 -41.48 11.22 -47.22
N ALA A 230 -41.06 10.21 -46.46
CA ALA A 230 -39.93 9.33 -46.75
C ALA A 230 -40.26 8.21 -47.77
N PRO A 231 -39.25 7.65 -48.46
CA PRO A 231 -39.33 6.34 -49.11
C PRO A 231 -38.50 5.26 -48.38
N GLU A 232 -38.98 4.01 -48.45
CA GLU A 232 -38.39 2.81 -47.86
C GLU A 232 -37.26 2.15 -48.74
N PRO A 233 -36.55 1.10 -48.26
CA PRO A 233 -35.20 0.76 -48.74
C PRO A 233 -35.13 -0.17 -49.97
N SER A 234 -33.91 -0.34 -50.50
CA SER A 234 -33.60 -1.30 -51.59
C SER A 234 -32.25 -2.02 -51.38
N GLU A 235 -32.36 -3.33 -51.10
CA GLU A 235 -31.51 -4.49 -51.48
C GLU A 235 -29.97 -4.42 -51.59
N GLU A 236 -29.34 -5.55 -51.20
CA GLU A 236 -27.89 -5.85 -51.22
C GLU A 236 -27.38 -6.24 -52.62
N PRO A 237 -26.05 -6.35 -52.80
CA PRO A 237 -25.55 -7.53 -53.51
C PRO A 237 -24.25 -8.15 -52.93
N ASP A 238 -24.13 -9.47 -53.04
CA ASP A 238 -22.93 -10.26 -52.74
C ASP A 238 -21.71 -9.90 -53.61
N VAL A 239 -20.50 -10.07 -53.06
CA VAL A 239 -19.23 -10.21 -53.81
C VAL A 239 -18.36 -11.29 -53.14
N GLU A 240 -17.65 -12.08 -53.96
CA GLU A 240 -17.08 -13.39 -53.59
C GLU A 240 -15.72 -13.36 -52.84
N GLU A 241 -15.43 -14.46 -52.15
CA GLU A 241 -14.15 -14.82 -51.52
C GLU A 241 -13.17 -15.43 -52.56
N PRO A 242 -11.87 -15.07 -52.56
CA PRO A 242 -10.84 -15.78 -53.32
C PRO A 242 -9.76 -16.49 -52.46
N ASP A 243 -9.37 -17.68 -52.92
CA ASP A 243 -8.50 -18.69 -52.30
C ASP A 243 -7.13 -18.26 -51.70
N ALA A 244 -6.63 -19.11 -50.79
CA ALA A 244 -5.28 -19.06 -50.22
C ALA A 244 -4.23 -19.85 -51.06
N PRO A 245 -2.95 -19.44 -51.07
CA PRO A 245 -1.83 -20.23 -51.58
C PRO A 245 -1.11 -21.07 -50.49
N ASP A 246 -0.63 -22.26 -50.88
CA ASP A 246 0.16 -23.21 -50.08
C ASP A 246 1.69 -22.85 -50.09
N PRO A 247 2.55 -23.32 -49.15
CA PRO A 247 3.86 -22.72 -48.89
C PRO A 247 5.06 -23.38 -49.60
N SER A 248 6.05 -22.57 -49.97
CA SER A 248 7.45 -23.00 -50.13
C SER A 248 8.44 -21.83 -50.21
N GLU A 249 9.61 -22.03 -49.57
CA GLU A 249 10.95 -21.43 -49.78
C GLU A 249 11.58 -20.76 -48.54
N GLU A 250 12.76 -21.28 -48.16
CA GLU A 250 13.72 -20.68 -47.24
C GLU A 250 14.65 -19.72 -48.02
N PRO A 251 15.42 -18.86 -47.34
CA PRO A 251 16.86 -19.16 -47.29
C PRO A 251 17.56 -18.81 -45.97
N ASP A 252 18.77 -19.38 -45.80
CA ASP A 252 19.70 -19.23 -44.68
C ASP A 252 20.26 -17.80 -44.51
N VAL A 253 20.84 -17.51 -43.33
CA VAL A 253 22.30 -17.27 -43.15
C VAL A 253 22.67 -17.04 -41.67
N GLU A 254 23.85 -17.59 -41.29
CA GLU A 254 24.75 -17.34 -40.14
C GLU A 254 24.26 -16.42 -38.99
N LYS A 255 24.19 -16.85 -37.72
CA LYS A 255 25.22 -17.45 -36.83
C LYS A 255 26.43 -16.54 -36.54
N ASP A 256 26.50 -16.05 -35.30
CA ASP A 256 27.77 -16.02 -34.55
C ASP A 256 27.53 -16.36 -33.06
N THR A 257 28.58 -16.75 -32.33
CA THR A 257 28.49 -17.41 -31.02
C THR A 257 29.66 -17.05 -30.09
N THR A 258 29.36 -16.57 -28.88
CA THR A 258 30.34 -16.48 -27.77
C THR A 258 29.72 -16.92 -26.44
N GLU A 259 30.01 -18.15 -26.03
CA GLU A 259 29.87 -18.59 -24.64
C GLU A 259 31.05 -18.07 -23.79
N SER A 260 30.86 -17.99 -22.47
CA SER A 260 31.97 -17.92 -21.51
C SER A 260 31.59 -18.69 -20.26
N SER A 261 32.33 -19.76 -19.97
CA SER A 261 31.90 -20.81 -19.03
C SER A 261 32.72 -20.80 -17.74
N THR A 262 32.04 -21.00 -16.61
CA THR A 262 32.66 -21.38 -15.34
C THR A 262 33.31 -22.77 -15.40
N PRO A 263 34.40 -22.98 -14.63
CA PRO A 263 34.65 -24.29 -14.03
C PRO A 263 34.93 -24.22 -12.51
N HIS A 264 34.47 -25.24 -11.78
CA HIS A 264 34.75 -25.45 -10.34
C HIS A 264 35.95 -26.40 -10.10
N THR A 265 36.41 -26.43 -8.84
CA THR A 265 37.07 -27.57 -8.12
C THR A 265 38.59 -27.71 -8.21
N GLY A 266 39.27 -27.99 -7.07
CA GLY A 266 40.40 -28.96 -7.09
C GLY A 266 41.69 -28.73 -6.27
N THR A 267 41.60 -28.55 -4.94
CA THR A 267 42.44 -29.24 -3.91
C THR A 267 44.01 -29.26 -3.96
N ALA A 268 44.63 -28.79 -2.85
CA ALA A 268 46.01 -29.04 -2.36
C ALA A 268 47.22 -28.52 -3.19
N THR A 269 48.35 -28.08 -2.63
CA THR A 269 49.16 -28.67 -1.52
C THR A 269 50.10 -27.63 -0.86
N GLU A 270 50.57 -27.92 0.36
CA GLU A 270 51.67 -27.27 1.15
C GLU A 270 53.08 -27.39 0.49
N PRO A 271 54.25 -26.86 1.02
CA PRO A 271 54.67 -26.82 2.45
C PRO A 271 55.66 -25.72 2.97
N GLY A 272 55.93 -25.76 4.30
CA GLY A 272 57.09 -25.13 5.00
C GLY A 272 56.85 -23.71 5.55
N TYR A 273 57.46 -23.22 6.65
CA TYR A 273 58.57 -23.67 7.52
C TYR A 273 58.57 -22.77 8.81
N GLU A 274 59.26 -22.97 9.96
CA GLU A 274 60.18 -23.97 10.55
C GLU A 274 60.19 -23.82 12.11
N GLU A 275 60.98 -24.61 12.87
CA GLU A 275 61.06 -24.63 14.38
C GLU A 275 62.27 -23.81 14.92
N GLU A 276 62.54 -23.50 16.21
CA GLU A 276 62.10 -23.89 17.59
C GLU A 276 61.86 -22.59 18.45
N GLY A 277 61.57 -22.49 19.77
CA GLY A 277 61.44 -23.43 20.93
C GLY A 277 61.48 -22.70 22.31
N ASP A 278 61.63 -23.47 23.41
CA ASP A 278 62.00 -23.10 24.82
C ASP A 278 60.92 -22.67 25.87
N GLU A 279 61.24 -22.86 27.17
CA GLU A 279 60.37 -22.77 28.37
C GLU A 279 60.87 -21.72 29.43
N THR A 280 60.42 -21.58 30.71
CA THR A 280 59.36 -22.17 31.58
C THR A 280 58.97 -21.14 32.68
N GLY A 281 57.79 -21.24 33.32
CA GLY A 281 57.68 -20.97 34.78
C GLY A 281 56.45 -20.21 35.36
N THR A 282 55.54 -20.96 35.99
CA THR A 282 54.90 -20.74 37.32
C THR A 282 54.06 -19.48 37.65
N GLU A 283 52.85 -19.74 38.16
CA GLU A 283 51.82 -18.86 38.76
C GLU A 283 52.19 -18.27 40.16
N PRO A 284 51.29 -17.53 40.87
CA PRO A 284 50.27 -16.53 40.47
C PRO A 284 50.43 -15.19 41.25
N GLY A 285 49.56 -14.20 40.96
CA GLY A 285 49.32 -13.03 41.82
C GLY A 285 48.04 -12.28 41.41
N ASP A 286 47.30 -11.76 42.38
CA ASP A 286 46.06 -11.00 42.18
C ASP A 286 46.35 -9.53 41.81
N GLU A 287 45.58 -8.95 40.88
CA GLU A 287 45.52 -7.49 40.63
C GLU A 287 44.05 -7.02 40.64
N GLU A 288 43.85 -5.72 40.89
CA GLU A 288 42.56 -5.12 41.27
C GLU A 288 41.75 -4.57 40.07
N GLU A 289 40.59 -3.95 40.35
CA GLU A 289 39.58 -3.52 39.38
C GLU A 289 40.08 -2.43 38.39
N GLU A 290 39.88 -2.64 37.08
CA GLU A 290 39.70 -1.57 36.09
C GLU A 290 38.41 -1.83 35.28
N GLU A 291 37.66 -0.77 34.97
CA GLU A 291 36.44 -0.82 34.15
C GLU A 291 36.80 -0.73 32.65
N GLU A 292 36.33 -1.67 31.83
CA GLU A 292 36.27 -1.48 30.37
C GLU A 292 34.82 -1.51 29.86
N THR A 293 34.47 -0.49 29.08
CA THR A 293 33.15 -0.31 28.46
C THR A 293 33.07 -1.07 27.13
N GLY A 294 32.17 -2.06 27.05
CA GLY A 294 32.00 -2.92 25.86
C GLY A 294 30.59 -2.87 25.26
N THR A 295 30.16 -1.70 24.77
CA THR A 295 28.89 -1.50 24.05
C THR A 295 29.09 -0.48 22.92
N GLU A 296 29.37 -0.99 21.72
CA GLU A 296 29.39 -0.21 20.46
C GLU A 296 29.41 -1.18 19.25
N ALA A 297 30.08 -2.33 19.36
CA ALA A 297 30.22 -3.29 18.25
C ALA A 297 28.96 -4.14 17.94
N GLY A 298 28.10 -4.42 18.94
CA GLY A 298 26.88 -5.20 18.72
C GLY A 298 25.80 -4.41 17.99
N ASP A 299 25.68 -3.12 18.31
CA ASP A 299 24.69 -2.21 17.72
C ASP A 299 24.99 -1.89 16.24
N GLU A 300 26.22 -2.16 15.77
CA GLU A 300 26.60 -2.08 14.35
C GLU A 300 26.27 -3.38 13.59
N GLU A 301 26.44 -4.56 14.18
CA GLU A 301 26.08 -5.84 13.54
C GLU A 301 24.55 -5.97 13.36
N GLU A 302 23.73 -5.72 14.39
CA GLU A 302 22.25 -5.75 14.29
C GLU A 302 21.72 -4.75 13.24
N LYS A 303 22.44 -3.65 13.01
CA LYS A 303 22.08 -2.62 12.05
C LYS A 303 22.47 -2.97 10.61
N GLU A 304 23.67 -3.52 10.38
CA GLU A 304 24.03 -4.03 9.05
C GLU A 304 23.16 -5.25 8.66
N GLU A 305 22.69 -6.03 9.63
CA GLU A 305 21.67 -7.05 9.42
C GLU A 305 20.35 -6.42 8.95
N TRP A 306 19.74 -5.51 9.70
CA TRP A 306 18.47 -4.87 9.32
C TRP A 306 18.51 -4.15 7.95
N GLU A 307 19.55 -3.36 7.68
CA GLU A 307 19.75 -2.73 6.36
C GLU A 307 20.07 -3.74 5.23
N GLY A 308 20.59 -4.92 5.59
CA GLY A 308 20.78 -6.05 4.69
C GLY A 308 19.46 -6.74 4.35
N GLU A 309 18.58 -6.91 5.34
CA GLU A 309 17.30 -7.61 5.23
C GLU A 309 16.25 -6.81 4.46
N GLU A 310 16.10 -5.50 4.70
CA GLU A 310 15.22 -4.66 3.86
C GLU A 310 15.63 -4.76 2.38
N ARG A 311 16.94 -4.68 2.12
CA ARG A 311 17.53 -4.76 0.77
C ARG A 311 17.47 -6.16 0.15
N ALA A 312 17.34 -7.21 0.96
CA ALA A 312 17.06 -8.57 0.48
C ALA A 312 15.56 -8.73 0.16
N ALA A 313 14.68 -8.26 1.04
CA ALA A 313 13.25 -8.25 0.84
C ALA A 313 12.86 -7.45 -0.41
N GLU A 314 13.39 -6.25 -0.63
CA GLU A 314 13.18 -5.48 -1.88
C GLU A 314 13.47 -6.32 -3.14
N ARG A 315 14.53 -7.12 -3.14
CA ARG A 315 14.93 -7.96 -4.29
C ARG A 315 14.00 -9.16 -4.50
N GLU A 316 13.50 -9.76 -3.43
CA GLU A 316 12.50 -10.84 -3.49
C GLU A 316 11.13 -10.30 -3.95
N LYS A 317 10.74 -9.11 -3.45
CA LYS A 317 9.53 -8.37 -3.83
C LYS A 317 9.59 -7.93 -5.30
N GLU A 318 10.73 -7.39 -5.76
CA GLU A 318 10.93 -7.04 -7.17
C GLU A 318 10.92 -8.28 -8.08
N ARG A 319 11.47 -9.41 -7.61
CA ARG A 319 11.44 -10.69 -8.32
C ARG A 319 10.03 -11.26 -8.45
N THR A 320 9.21 -11.17 -7.41
CA THR A 320 7.82 -11.67 -7.41
C THR A 320 6.87 -10.74 -8.16
N ARG A 321 7.03 -9.41 -8.06
CA ARG A 321 6.32 -8.41 -8.88
C ARG A 321 6.53 -8.63 -10.39
N ASN A 322 7.67 -9.20 -10.79
CA ASN A 322 7.99 -9.55 -12.18
C ASN A 322 7.54 -10.98 -12.60
N GLN A 323 6.88 -11.76 -11.74
CA GLN A 323 6.31 -13.06 -12.12
C GLN A 323 4.83 -12.91 -12.54
N PRO A 324 4.44 -13.29 -13.77
CA PRO A 324 3.04 -13.28 -14.18
C PRO A 324 2.25 -14.38 -13.43
N PRO A 325 1.00 -14.12 -13.01
CA PRO A 325 0.21 -15.07 -12.23
C PRO A 325 -0.09 -16.34 -13.05
N ALA A 326 0.04 -17.50 -12.40
CA ALA A 326 -0.38 -18.76 -12.96
C ALA A 326 -1.90 -18.75 -13.18
N ASN A 327 -2.33 -18.86 -14.45
CA ASN A 327 -3.71 -18.72 -14.95
C ASN A 327 -4.24 -17.29 -15.18
N ALA A 328 -3.45 -16.40 -15.80
CA ALA A 328 -4.02 -15.31 -16.58
C ALA A 328 -4.55 -15.82 -17.94
N GLY A 329 -5.87 -15.75 -18.16
CA GLY A 329 -6.48 -15.98 -19.47
C GLY A 329 -6.12 -14.86 -20.46
N ARG A 330 -5.90 -15.20 -21.74
CA ARG A 330 -5.52 -14.20 -22.76
C ARG A 330 -6.63 -13.18 -23.00
N ILE A 331 -6.37 -11.91 -22.68
CA ILE A 331 -7.10 -10.75 -23.18
C ILE A 331 -6.11 -9.88 -23.95
N THR A 332 -6.43 -9.56 -25.21
CA THR A 332 -5.57 -8.75 -26.09
C THR A 332 -6.14 -7.34 -26.23
N THR A 333 -5.41 -6.34 -25.76
CA THR A 333 -5.70 -4.91 -26.01
C THR A 333 -4.82 -4.35 -27.14
N PRO A 334 -5.32 -3.38 -27.93
CA PRO A 334 -4.61 -2.87 -29.10
C PRO A 334 -3.54 -1.81 -28.76
N LEU A 335 -2.51 -1.74 -29.60
CA LEU A 335 -1.37 -0.84 -29.44
C LEU A 335 -1.71 0.59 -29.91
N LEU A 336 -1.71 1.57 -28.99
CA LEU A 336 -1.80 3.00 -29.33
C LEU A 336 -0.43 3.53 -29.77
N LEU A 337 -0.29 3.84 -31.06
CA LEU A 337 0.90 4.51 -31.59
C LEU A 337 0.83 6.02 -31.39
N VAL A 338 1.66 6.55 -30.49
CA VAL A 338 1.89 7.99 -30.33
C VAL A 338 2.94 8.45 -31.34
N THR A 339 2.56 9.32 -32.28
CA THR A 339 3.51 10.00 -33.18
C THR A 339 3.51 11.51 -32.93
N SER A 340 4.61 12.00 -32.38
CA SER A 340 4.85 13.43 -32.18
C SER A 340 5.69 14.00 -33.32
N LEU A 341 5.21 15.05 -33.99
CA LEU A 341 5.99 15.84 -34.94
C LEU A 341 5.51 17.30 -34.96
N LEU A 342 6.39 18.20 -34.51
CA LEU A 342 6.16 19.65 -34.45
C LEU A 342 6.67 20.35 -35.71
N ALA A 343 6.13 21.56 -35.96
CA ALA A 343 6.39 22.45 -37.11
C ALA A 343 5.86 21.91 -38.47
N LEU A 344 5.27 22.73 -39.34
CA LEU A 344 5.57 24.14 -39.62
C LEU A 344 4.33 25.06 -39.66
N LEU A 345 4.48 26.27 -39.11
CA LEU A 345 3.59 27.40 -39.35
C LEU A 345 4.08 28.20 -40.57
N SER A 346 3.37 28.14 -41.70
CA SER A 346 3.50 29.14 -42.77
C SER A 346 2.32 29.16 -43.72
N LEU A 347 1.68 30.34 -43.84
CA LEU A 347 0.80 30.76 -44.94
C LEU A 347 -0.49 29.93 -45.15
N GLY A 348 -1.63 30.49 -44.75
CA GLY A 348 -2.94 29.99 -45.16
C GLY A 348 -3.43 30.60 -46.47
N LEU A 349 -4.43 29.94 -47.07
CA LEU A 349 -5.39 30.51 -48.01
C LEU A 349 -6.75 29.83 -47.81
#